data_AF-A0AA91EXB8-F1
#
_entry.id   AF-A0AA91EXB8-F1
#
_cell.length_a   1.000
_cell.length_b   1.000
_cell.length_c   1.000
_cell.angle_alpha   90.00
_cell.angle_beta   90.00
_cell.angle_gamma   90.00
#
_symmetry.space_group_name_H-M   'P 1'
#
loop_
_entity.id
_entity.type
_entity.pdbx_description
1 polymer ?
#
loop_
_entity_poly.entity_id
_entity_poly.type
_entity_poly.pdbx_seq_one_letter_code
_entity_poly.pdbx_strand_id
1 'polypeptide(L)'
;MADQNEPESTGSEEQDAPAKSSGTAKRRPAPTPAPAQSSTGPLLIAAAVGLVAGLIGGAAVSALWPSGGSSSGGSAKFSSEQVNDAKKDVCGAVVLARQAVANNMHMKNPDPENPVAQLAVAANARLSLTAGAAYLRGRLEADPATPQDIVDSTQKMAGALERLNLSYLVGQPNTEREQLGHDLDSHITTLGKLCQ
;
A
#
# COMPACT_ATOMS: atom_id res chain seq x y z
N MET A 1 1.64 55.13 -0.13
CA MET A 1 2.22 55.38 -1.46
C MET A 1 2.35 54.02 -2.14
N ALA A 2 1.54 53.80 -3.17
CA ALA A 2 1.55 52.60 -4.01
C ALA A 2 2.49 52.85 -5.20
N ASP A 3 3.11 51.81 -5.74
CA ASP A 3 3.53 51.80 -7.14
C ASP A 3 3.49 50.36 -7.68
N GLN A 4 2.49 50.11 -8.53
CA GLN A 4 2.31 48.94 -9.39
C GLN A 4 3.07 49.21 -10.69
N ASN A 5 3.66 48.19 -11.30
CA ASN A 5 4.00 48.22 -12.72
C ASN A 5 3.69 46.86 -13.37
N GLU A 6 2.51 46.80 -13.98
CA GLU A 6 2.24 46.03 -15.20
C GLU A 6 2.67 46.86 -16.42
N PRO A 7 2.87 46.21 -17.58
CA PRO A 7 2.49 46.85 -18.83
C PRO A 7 1.42 46.03 -19.59
N GLU A 8 0.23 46.63 -19.70
CA GLU A 8 -0.64 46.64 -20.88
C GLU A 8 0.16 47.26 -22.06
N SER A 9 -0.05 47.04 -23.36
CA SER A 9 -1.21 46.71 -24.18
C SER A 9 -0.69 46.49 -25.60
N THR A 10 -1.40 45.73 -26.46
CA THR A 10 -1.85 46.19 -27.78
C THR A 10 -2.63 45.05 -28.44
N GLY A 11 -3.95 45.21 -28.45
CA GLY A 11 -4.85 44.45 -29.30
C GLY A 11 -4.80 44.91 -30.75
N SER A 12 -5.17 44.01 -31.65
CA SER A 12 -5.70 44.33 -32.98
C SER A 12 -6.67 43.21 -33.34
N GLU A 13 -7.96 43.47 -33.13
CA GLU A 13 -9.06 42.77 -33.78
C GLU A 13 -9.28 43.42 -35.14
N GLU A 14 -9.38 42.62 -36.21
CA GLU A 14 -10.28 42.95 -37.31
C GLU A 14 -10.79 41.66 -37.96
N GLN A 15 -12.09 41.44 -37.83
CA GLN A 15 -12.88 40.45 -38.56
C GLN A 15 -13.23 41.02 -39.95
N ASP A 16 -13.00 40.25 -41.01
CA ASP A 16 -14.03 40.06 -42.04
C ASP A 16 -13.76 38.80 -42.88
N ALA A 17 -14.82 38.03 -43.12
CA ALA A 17 -14.86 36.84 -43.98
C ALA A 17 -15.46 37.26 -45.36
N PRO A 18 -15.83 36.37 -46.32
CA PRO A 18 -15.57 34.94 -46.47
C PRO A 18 -15.10 34.55 -47.90
N ALA A 19 -14.49 33.37 -48.05
CA ALA A 19 -14.43 32.68 -49.34
C ALA A 19 -14.81 31.20 -49.19
N LYS A 20 -15.98 30.86 -49.74
CA LYS A 20 -16.42 29.50 -50.13
C LYS A 20 -15.43 28.96 -51.19
N SER A 21 -15.09 27.68 -51.31
CA SER A 21 -16.01 26.58 -51.55
C SER A 21 -15.28 25.22 -51.59
N SER A 22 -16.04 24.17 -51.23
CA SER A 22 -16.06 22.83 -51.82
C SER A 22 -14.86 21.88 -51.62
N GLY A 23 -14.94 21.14 -50.52
CA GLY A 23 -14.44 19.77 -50.40
C GLY A 23 -15.54 18.86 -49.86
N THR A 24 -16.23 18.16 -50.75
CA THR A 24 -17.36 17.27 -50.46
C THR A 24 -16.93 16.08 -49.61
N ALA A 25 -17.12 16.16 -48.30
CA ALA A 25 -17.00 15.01 -47.40
C ALA A 25 -18.16 14.04 -47.66
N LYS A 26 -17.90 12.98 -48.43
CA LYS A 26 -18.83 11.87 -48.64
C LYS A 26 -19.05 11.14 -47.31
N ARG A 27 -20.13 11.48 -46.58
CA ARG A 27 -20.60 10.73 -45.41
C ARG A 27 -20.82 9.27 -45.82
N ARG A 28 -19.99 8.36 -45.30
CA ARG A 28 -20.29 6.92 -45.33
C ARG A 28 -21.47 6.67 -44.37
N PRO A 29 -22.50 5.91 -44.78
CA PRO A 29 -23.53 5.48 -43.83
C PRO A 29 -22.91 4.51 -42.81
N ALA A 30 -23.24 4.70 -41.54
CA ALA A 30 -22.89 3.78 -40.48
C ALA A 30 -23.59 2.43 -40.73
N PRO A 31 -22.91 1.28 -40.51
CA PRO A 31 -23.57 -0.02 -40.58
C PRO A 31 -24.60 -0.14 -39.44
N THR A 32 -25.81 -0.55 -39.79
CA THR A 32 -26.89 -0.88 -38.86
C THR A 32 -26.45 -2.01 -37.92
N PRO A 33 -26.68 -1.93 -36.60
CA PRO A 33 -26.43 -3.05 -35.71
C PRO A 33 -27.39 -4.20 -36.04
N ALA A 34 -26.84 -5.39 -36.28
CA ALA A 34 -27.61 -6.61 -36.45
C ALA A 34 -28.31 -7.01 -35.13
N PRO A 35 -29.52 -7.59 -35.16
CA PRO A 35 -30.18 -8.06 -33.95
C PRO A 35 -29.40 -9.22 -33.35
N ALA A 36 -29.04 -9.08 -32.07
CA ALA A 36 -28.42 -10.13 -31.27
C ALA A 36 -29.42 -11.29 -31.12
N GLN A 37 -29.11 -12.44 -31.71
CA GLN A 37 -29.86 -13.67 -31.53
C GLN A 37 -29.59 -14.21 -30.13
N SER A 38 -30.59 -14.13 -29.26
CA SER A 38 -30.58 -14.74 -27.93
C SER A 38 -30.82 -16.24 -28.05
N SER A 39 -29.77 -17.06 -27.90
CA SER A 39 -29.92 -18.49 -27.72
C SER A 39 -30.11 -18.80 -26.24
N THR A 40 -31.36 -19.06 -25.88
CA THR A 40 -31.73 -19.65 -24.59
C THR A 40 -31.38 -21.13 -24.63
N GLY A 41 -30.29 -21.53 -23.98
CA GLY A 41 -29.89 -22.92 -23.76
C GLY A 41 -29.77 -23.22 -22.26
N PRO A 42 -30.16 -24.42 -21.79
CA PRO A 42 -30.48 -24.65 -20.39
C PRO A 42 -29.25 -24.80 -19.48
N LEU A 43 -29.42 -24.29 -18.25
CA LEU A 43 -28.55 -24.46 -17.09
C LEU A 43 -28.17 -25.94 -16.88
N LEU A 44 -26.87 -26.19 -16.77
CA LEU A 44 -26.35 -27.33 -16.01
C LEU A 44 -25.50 -26.82 -14.84
N ILE A 45 -25.98 -27.19 -13.67
CA ILE A 45 -25.43 -26.97 -12.33
C ILE A 45 -24.15 -27.78 -12.19
N ALA A 46 -23.06 -27.13 -11.75
CA ALA A 46 -22.16 -27.61 -10.68
C ALA A 46 -20.80 -26.88 -10.75
N ALA A 47 -20.52 -26.06 -9.74
CA ALA A 47 -19.19 -26.00 -9.11
C ALA A 47 -19.28 -25.18 -7.83
N ALA A 48 -19.23 -25.91 -6.72
CA ALA A 48 -18.90 -25.52 -5.36
C ALA A 48 -18.28 -24.12 -5.17
N VAL A 49 -19.04 -23.22 -4.52
CA VAL A 49 -18.47 -22.16 -3.66
C VAL A 49 -18.91 -22.47 -2.24
N GLY A 50 -18.28 -23.49 -1.68
CA GLY A 50 -18.31 -23.76 -0.25
C GLY A 50 -16.93 -23.43 0.31
N LEU A 51 -16.79 -22.25 0.91
CA LEU A 51 -15.87 -21.88 2.01
C LEU A 51 -15.67 -20.35 2.05
N VAL A 52 -16.75 -19.61 2.29
CA VAL A 52 -16.69 -18.28 2.93
C VAL A 52 -17.75 -18.26 4.03
N ALA A 53 -17.57 -19.14 5.01
CA ALA A 53 -18.34 -19.17 6.24
C ALA A 53 -17.54 -19.97 7.27
N GLY A 54 -16.53 -19.34 7.85
CA GLY A 54 -15.71 -19.99 8.85
C GLY A 54 -14.64 -19.06 9.36
N LEU A 55 -15.03 -17.98 10.03
CA LEU A 55 -14.26 -17.34 11.12
C LEU A 55 -15.14 -16.36 11.91
N ILE A 56 -16.46 -16.61 11.96
CA ILE A 56 -17.39 -15.93 12.88
C ILE A 56 -18.33 -17.02 13.43
N GLY A 57 -18.07 -17.49 14.65
CA GLY A 57 -18.98 -18.35 15.40
C GLY A 57 -18.82 -19.86 15.19
N GLY A 58 -18.18 -20.52 16.16
CA GLY A 58 -18.08 -21.99 16.20
C GLY A 58 -17.70 -22.50 17.58
N ALA A 59 -18.39 -22.02 18.61
CA ALA A 59 -18.45 -22.74 19.89
C ALA A 59 -19.37 -23.97 19.70
N ALA A 60 -18.94 -25.11 20.24
CA ALA A 60 -19.62 -26.41 20.28
C ALA A 60 -19.58 -27.26 19.00
N VAL A 61 -18.51 -28.06 18.82
CA VAL A 61 -18.53 -29.55 18.90
C VAL A 61 -17.10 -30.06 19.11
N SER A 62 -16.71 -30.35 20.35
CA SER A 62 -15.43 -31.01 20.65
C SER A 62 -15.60 -31.99 21.81
N ALA A 63 -16.39 -33.05 21.57
CA ALA A 63 -16.67 -34.10 22.56
C ALA A 63 -16.08 -35.47 22.19
N LEU A 64 -15.25 -35.60 21.16
CA LEU A 64 -14.78 -36.93 20.70
C LEU A 64 -13.28 -37.05 20.41
N TRP A 65 -12.44 -36.08 20.82
CA TRP A 65 -10.98 -36.27 20.73
C TRP A 65 -10.38 -36.52 22.11
N PRO A 66 -9.56 -37.58 22.31
CA PRO A 66 -8.83 -37.75 23.56
C PRO A 66 -7.79 -36.63 23.64
N SER A 67 -8.04 -35.70 24.55
CA SER A 67 -7.13 -34.64 24.95
C SER A 67 -5.95 -35.25 25.71
N GLY A 68 -4.84 -35.49 24.99
CA GLY A 68 -3.55 -35.75 25.60
C GLY A 68 -2.99 -34.44 26.17
N GLY A 69 -3.02 -34.31 27.50
CA GLY A 69 -2.13 -33.41 28.25
C GLY A 69 -2.77 -32.16 28.86
N SER A 70 -3.33 -32.30 30.06
CA SER A 70 -3.59 -31.19 30.99
C SER A 70 -2.30 -30.57 31.54
N SER A 71 -2.28 -29.25 31.76
CA SER A 71 -1.93 -28.67 33.08
C SER A 71 -2.29 -27.18 33.16
N SER A 72 -3.15 -26.88 34.12
CA SER A 72 -3.57 -25.55 34.58
C SER A 72 -2.50 -24.90 35.48
N GLY A 73 -2.27 -23.59 35.35
CA GLY A 73 -1.63 -22.81 36.40
C GLY A 73 -1.02 -21.47 35.94
N GLY A 74 -1.80 -20.38 35.98
CA GLY A 74 -1.29 -19.01 35.89
C GLY A 74 -1.25 -18.37 34.50
N SER A 75 -2.33 -17.66 34.15
CA SER A 75 -2.39 -16.45 33.28
C SER A 75 -1.52 -16.33 32.00
N ALA A 76 -1.23 -17.41 31.27
CA ALA A 76 -0.86 -17.26 29.86
C ALA A 76 -2.15 -17.06 29.04
N LYS A 77 -2.41 -15.82 28.58
CA LYS A 77 -3.59 -15.46 27.77
C LYS A 77 -3.64 -16.20 26.42
N PHE A 78 -2.51 -16.74 25.97
CA PHE A 78 -2.31 -17.38 24.67
C PHE A 78 -1.51 -18.68 24.82
N SER A 79 -1.73 -19.65 23.92
CA SER A 79 -0.96 -20.90 23.84
C SER A 79 0.42 -20.68 23.17
N SER A 80 1.32 -21.66 23.31
CA SER A 80 2.63 -21.66 22.64
C SER A 80 2.51 -21.56 21.12
N GLU A 81 1.54 -22.26 20.53
CA GLU A 81 1.28 -22.25 19.09
C GLU A 81 0.83 -20.86 18.64
N GLN A 82 -0.09 -20.24 19.39
CA GLN A 82 -0.58 -18.89 19.09
C GLN A 82 0.55 -17.85 19.14
N VAL A 83 1.44 -17.95 20.14
CA VAL A 83 2.61 -17.06 20.25
C VAL A 83 3.58 -17.27 19.09
N ASN A 84 3.84 -18.52 18.71
CA ASN A 84 4.72 -18.84 17.59
C ASN A 84 4.16 -18.35 16.25
N ASP A 85 2.87 -18.55 16.00
CA ASP A 85 2.21 -18.11 14.78
C ASP A 85 2.19 -16.58 14.68
N ALA A 86 1.85 -15.89 15.78
CA ALA A 86 1.90 -14.44 15.87
C ALA A 86 3.32 -13.87 15.69
N LYS A 87 4.34 -14.52 16.24
CA LYS A 87 5.75 -14.17 15.98
C LYS A 87 6.06 -14.31 14.49
N LYS A 88 5.70 -15.44 13.88
CA LYS A 88 5.97 -15.72 12.46
C LYS A 88 5.31 -14.67 11.55
N ASP A 89 4.05 -14.32 11.82
CA ASP A 89 3.29 -13.38 11.00
C ASP A 89 3.86 -11.96 11.09
N VAL A 90 4.09 -11.44 12.30
CA VAL A 90 4.72 -10.12 12.50
C VAL A 90 6.13 -10.05 11.89
N CYS A 91 6.95 -11.09 12.09
CA CYS A 91 8.28 -11.14 11.48
C CYS A 91 8.24 -11.17 9.95
N GLY A 92 7.27 -11.89 9.37
CA GLY A 92 6.98 -11.84 7.94
C GLY A 92 6.61 -10.44 7.48
N ALA A 93 5.78 -9.74 8.25
CA ALA A 93 5.38 -8.37 7.95
C ALA A 93 6.55 -7.37 8.01
N VAL A 94 7.47 -7.52 8.97
CA VAL A 94 8.71 -6.73 9.06
C VAL A 94 9.57 -6.90 7.81
N VAL A 95 9.74 -8.14 7.34
CA VAL A 95 10.49 -8.44 6.12
C VAL A 95 9.83 -7.79 4.90
N LEU A 96 8.51 -7.90 4.77
CA LEU A 96 7.77 -7.30 3.65
C LEU A 96 7.85 -5.77 3.66
N ALA A 97 7.66 -5.13 4.81
CA ALA A 97 7.75 -3.67 4.95
C ALA A 97 9.16 -3.18 4.60
N ARG A 98 10.21 -3.84 5.12
CA ARG A 98 11.61 -3.52 4.78
C ARG A 98 11.87 -3.62 3.27
N GLN A 99 11.41 -4.68 2.63
CA GLN A 99 11.60 -4.87 1.18
C GLN A 99 10.85 -3.82 0.38
N ALA A 100 9.61 -3.49 0.75
CA ALA A 100 8.83 -2.45 0.09
C ALA A 100 9.53 -1.09 0.16
N VAL A 101 10.06 -0.72 1.32
CA VAL A 101 10.83 0.52 1.50
C VAL A 101 12.12 0.46 0.68
N ALA A 102 12.92 -0.59 0.82
CA ALA A 102 14.18 -0.71 0.09
C ALA A 102 13.98 -0.63 -1.44
N ASN A 103 12.98 -1.31 -1.99
CA ASN A 103 12.73 -1.33 -3.43
C ASN A 103 12.33 0.05 -3.97
N ASN A 104 11.52 0.81 -3.23
CA ASN A 104 11.04 2.11 -3.67
C ASN A 104 12.05 3.24 -3.41
N MET A 105 12.81 3.17 -2.31
CA MET A 105 13.84 4.17 -1.99
C MET A 105 15.04 4.11 -2.95
N HIS A 106 15.34 2.94 -3.52
CA HIS A 106 16.43 2.75 -4.50
C HIS A 106 15.96 2.77 -5.96
N MET A 107 14.67 3.02 -6.20
CA MET A 107 14.13 3.05 -7.56
C MET A 107 14.75 4.23 -8.33
N LYS A 108 15.26 3.94 -9.53
CA LYS A 108 15.80 4.96 -10.44
C LYS A 108 14.68 5.54 -11.28
N ASN A 109 14.81 6.82 -11.65
CA ASN A 109 13.94 7.42 -12.65
C ASN A 109 14.17 6.72 -14.02
N PRO A 110 13.14 6.08 -14.62
CA PRO A 110 13.28 5.44 -15.92
C PRO A 110 13.47 6.43 -17.07
N ASP A 111 13.11 7.71 -16.87
CA ASP A 111 13.25 8.79 -17.84
C ASP A 111 13.88 10.02 -17.15
N PRO A 112 15.23 10.09 -17.07
CA PRO A 112 15.94 11.10 -16.29
C PRO A 112 15.63 12.55 -16.65
N GLU A 113 15.26 12.82 -17.90
CA GLU A 113 14.94 14.16 -18.41
C GLU A 113 13.51 14.59 -18.07
N ASN A 114 12.68 13.66 -17.57
CA ASN A 114 11.29 13.91 -17.22
C ASN A 114 11.14 14.20 -15.71
N PRO A 115 10.91 15.48 -15.32
CA PRO A 115 10.76 15.84 -13.91
C PRO A 115 9.51 15.24 -13.26
N VAL A 116 8.48 14.91 -14.03
CA VAL A 116 7.27 14.23 -13.52
C VAL A 116 7.60 12.79 -13.13
N ALA A 117 8.43 12.10 -13.92
CA ALA A 117 8.87 10.75 -13.61
C ALA A 117 9.75 10.72 -12.34
N GLN A 118 10.62 11.72 -12.16
CA GLN A 118 11.40 11.89 -10.92
C GLN A 118 10.48 12.12 -9.70
N LEU A 119 9.48 12.99 -9.84
CA LEU A 119 8.51 13.25 -8.77
C LEU A 119 7.70 12.00 -8.42
N ALA A 120 7.29 11.21 -9.41
CA ALA A 120 6.55 9.97 -9.19
C ALA A 120 7.39 8.93 -8.42
N VAL A 121 8.67 8.76 -8.76
CA VAL A 121 9.59 7.88 -8.01
C VAL A 121 9.72 8.34 -6.56
N ALA A 122 9.95 9.65 -6.34
CA ALA A 122 10.06 10.20 -4.99
C ALA A 122 8.75 10.06 -4.18
N ALA A 123 7.59 10.23 -4.83
CA ALA A 123 6.29 10.03 -4.21
C ALA A 123 6.07 8.56 -3.81
N ASN A 124 6.45 7.62 -4.67
CA ASN A 124 6.32 6.18 -4.38
C ASN A 124 7.26 5.74 -3.24
N ALA A 125 8.46 6.31 -3.18
CA ALA A 125 9.39 6.15 -2.06
C ALA A 125 8.75 6.59 -0.72
N ARG A 126 8.17 7.80 -0.67
CA ARG A 126 7.45 8.31 0.52
C ARG A 126 6.20 7.49 0.89
N LEU A 127 5.45 7.05 -0.12
CA LEU A 127 4.31 6.17 0.08
C LEU A 127 4.73 4.86 0.74
N SER A 128 5.86 4.26 0.31
CA SER A 128 6.36 3.01 0.88
C SER A 128 6.68 3.12 2.38
N LEU A 129 7.19 4.27 2.84
CA LEU A 129 7.44 4.52 4.26
C LEU A 129 6.13 4.54 5.06
N THR A 130 5.13 5.27 4.57
CA THR A 130 3.82 5.39 5.25
C THR A 130 3.07 4.06 5.24
N ALA A 131 3.03 3.39 4.09
CA ALA A 131 2.39 2.09 3.95
C ALA A 131 3.07 1.02 4.81
N GLY A 132 4.41 1.01 4.86
CA GLY A 132 5.17 0.12 5.73
C GLY A 132 4.83 0.34 7.21
N ALA A 133 4.81 1.59 7.68
CA ALA A 133 4.45 1.89 9.07
C ALA A 133 3.02 1.47 9.42
N ALA A 134 2.04 1.80 8.56
CA ALA A 134 0.65 1.43 8.77
C ALA A 134 0.44 -0.09 8.76
N TYR A 135 1.07 -0.79 7.82
CA TYR A 135 1.00 -2.24 7.71
C TYR A 135 1.55 -2.96 8.95
N LEU A 136 2.68 -2.49 9.49
CA LEU A 136 3.26 -3.06 10.72
C LEU A 136 2.34 -2.90 11.93
N ARG A 137 1.71 -1.72 12.09
CA ARG A 137 0.76 -1.51 13.20
C ARG A 137 -0.48 -2.36 13.06
N GLY A 138 -1.07 -2.41 11.86
CA GLY A 138 -2.23 -3.27 11.60
C GLY A 138 -1.92 -4.75 11.85
N ARG A 139 -0.68 -5.19 11.60
CA ARG A 139 -0.26 -6.56 11.92
C ARG A 139 -0.18 -6.81 13.42
N LEU A 140 0.43 -5.91 14.19
CA LEU A 140 0.47 -6.02 15.65
C LEU A 140 -0.93 -6.03 16.28
N GLU A 141 -1.88 -5.27 15.72
CA GLU A 141 -3.28 -5.29 16.16
C GLU A 141 -3.98 -6.61 15.85
N ALA A 142 -3.65 -7.23 14.71
CA ALA A 142 -4.19 -8.52 14.30
C ALA A 142 -3.61 -9.70 15.11
N ASP A 143 -2.37 -9.58 15.60
CA ASP A 143 -1.62 -10.63 16.29
C ASP A 143 -1.35 -10.31 17.77
N PRO A 144 -2.36 -10.30 18.66
CA PRO A 144 -2.19 -9.91 20.05
C PRO A 144 -1.34 -10.88 20.89
N ALA A 145 -1.00 -12.05 20.33
CA ALA A 145 -0.12 -13.04 20.95
C ALA A 145 1.37 -12.80 20.66
N THR A 146 1.74 -11.77 19.89
CA THR A 146 3.13 -11.45 19.59
C THR A 146 3.92 -11.15 20.88
N PRO A 147 5.14 -11.71 21.04
CA PRO A 147 6.03 -11.38 22.15
C PRO A 147 6.30 -9.88 22.27
N GLN A 148 6.30 -9.35 23.50
CA GLN A 148 6.36 -7.91 23.75
C GLN A 148 7.64 -7.23 23.22
N ASP A 149 8.77 -7.92 23.21
CA ASP A 149 10.03 -7.44 22.63
C ASP A 149 9.92 -7.21 21.11
N ILE A 150 9.19 -8.08 20.41
CA ILE A 150 8.86 -7.94 18.99
C ILE A 150 7.84 -6.81 18.79
N VAL A 151 6.83 -6.70 19.65
CA VAL A 151 5.84 -5.60 19.61
C VAL A 151 6.56 -4.25 19.71
N ASP A 152 7.36 -4.06 20.76
CA ASP A 152 8.09 -2.81 21.02
C ASP A 152 9.03 -2.45 19.87
N SER A 153 9.78 -3.44 19.38
CA SER A 153 10.74 -3.23 18.29
C SER A 153 10.03 -2.92 16.96
N THR A 154 8.89 -3.55 16.69
CA THR A 154 8.07 -3.31 15.49
C THR A 154 7.42 -1.94 15.55
N GLN A 155 6.92 -1.51 16.71
CA GLN A 155 6.40 -0.16 16.92
C GLN A 155 7.49 0.91 16.71
N LYS A 156 8.71 0.67 17.21
CA LYS A 156 9.86 1.57 16.97
C LYS A 156 10.21 1.66 15.48
N MET A 157 10.24 0.54 14.77
CA MET A 157 10.45 0.54 13.32
C MET A 157 9.34 1.32 12.59
N ALA A 158 8.07 1.10 12.93
CA ALA A 158 6.95 1.83 12.33
C ALA A 158 7.04 3.34 12.60
N GLY A 159 7.39 3.74 13.83
CA GLY A 159 7.60 5.15 14.17
C GLY A 159 8.81 5.77 13.46
N ALA A 160 9.89 5.02 13.27
CA ALA A 160 11.06 5.48 12.52
C ALA A 160 10.73 5.69 11.03
N LEU A 161 9.95 4.79 10.42
CA LEU A 161 9.46 4.95 9.04
C LEU A 161 8.64 6.23 8.87
N GLU A 162 7.73 6.52 9.80
CA GLU A 162 6.93 7.76 9.76
C GLU A 162 7.76 9.01 9.97
N ARG A 163 8.69 9.00 10.92
CA ARG A 163 9.57 10.13 11.18
C ARG A 163 10.43 10.42 9.94
N LEU A 164 10.98 9.38 9.33
CA LEU A 164 11.71 9.50 8.08
C LEU A 164 10.81 10.05 6.97
N ASN A 165 9.58 9.57 6.82
CA ASN A 165 8.66 10.12 5.81
C ASN A 165 8.37 11.61 6.05
N LEU A 166 8.04 11.99 7.30
CA LEU A 166 7.78 13.38 7.66
C LEU A 166 9.00 14.26 7.38
N SER A 167 10.22 13.79 7.65
CA SER A 167 11.45 14.53 7.33
C SER A 167 11.56 14.89 5.84
N TYR A 168 11.13 14.01 4.94
CA TYR A 168 11.08 14.31 3.50
C TYR A 168 10.00 15.33 3.15
N LEU A 169 8.87 15.31 3.85
CA LEU A 169 7.74 16.22 3.60
C LEU A 169 8.00 17.63 4.11
N VAL A 170 8.66 17.78 5.27
CA VAL A 170 9.04 19.10 5.81
C VAL A 170 10.32 19.66 5.20
N GLY A 171 11.02 18.89 4.35
CA GLY A 171 12.24 19.32 3.68
C GLY A 171 13.46 19.39 4.60
N GLN A 172 13.58 18.47 5.57
CA GLN A 172 14.76 18.42 6.45
C GLN A 172 16.08 18.21 5.67
N PRO A 173 17.20 18.75 6.16
CA PRO A 173 18.53 18.54 5.59
C PRO A 173 18.88 17.06 5.40
N ASN A 174 19.72 16.75 4.40
CA ASN A 174 20.14 15.36 4.13
C ASN A 174 20.84 14.71 5.33
N THR A 175 21.69 15.45 6.06
CA THR A 175 22.42 14.93 7.23
C THR A 175 21.49 14.46 8.35
N GLU A 176 20.38 15.18 8.59
CA GLU A 176 19.36 14.76 9.55
C GLU A 176 18.63 13.51 9.08
N ARG A 177 18.32 13.42 7.78
CA ARG A 177 17.66 12.26 7.17
C ARG A 177 18.54 11.02 7.14
N GLU A 178 19.85 11.17 6.94
CA GLU A 178 20.82 10.08 7.02
C GLU A 178 20.85 9.49 8.43
N GLN A 179 20.84 10.32 9.47
CA GLN A 179 20.74 9.84 10.84
C GLN A 179 19.43 9.07 11.10
N LEU A 180 18.29 9.57 10.59
CA LEU A 180 17.01 8.84 10.68
C LEU A 180 17.03 7.50 9.94
N GLY A 181 17.73 7.43 8.81
CA GLY A 181 17.97 6.19 8.08
C GLY A 181 18.79 5.18 8.91
N HIS A 182 19.86 5.65 9.56
CA HIS A 182 20.66 4.81 10.46
C HIS A 182 19.87 4.31 11.67
N ASP A 183 19.01 5.14 12.26
CA ASP A 183 18.14 4.74 13.36
C ASP A 183 17.14 3.66 12.92
N LEU A 184 16.55 3.82 11.73
CA LEU A 184 15.68 2.81 11.12
C LEU A 184 16.42 1.48 10.88
N ASP A 185 17.64 1.53 10.34
CA ASP A 185 18.47 0.34 10.11
C ASP A 185 18.79 -0.38 11.43
N SER A 186 19.07 0.35 12.49
CA SER A 186 19.31 -0.21 13.83
C SER A 186 18.09 -0.98 14.35
N HIS A 187 16.88 -0.44 14.17
CA HIS A 187 15.64 -1.15 14.51
C HIS A 187 15.43 -2.40 13.66
N ILE A 188 15.71 -2.33 12.36
CA ILE A 188 15.64 -3.47 11.44
C ILE A 188 16.62 -4.57 11.87
N THR A 189 17.86 -4.23 12.22
CA THR A 189 18.85 -5.19 12.72
C THR A 189 18.41 -5.84 14.03
N THR A 190 17.82 -5.07 14.93
CA THR A 190 17.28 -5.58 16.20
C THR A 190 16.16 -6.59 15.94
N LEU A 191 15.17 -6.23 15.11
CA LEU A 191 14.10 -7.14 14.71
C LEU A 191 14.63 -8.38 14.00
N GLY A 192 15.65 -8.26 13.17
CA GLY A 192 16.30 -9.40 12.51
C GLY A 192 16.86 -10.43 13.49
N LYS A 193 17.26 -10.03 14.70
CA LYS A 193 17.70 -10.96 15.76
C LYS A 193 16.51 -11.59 16.50
N LEU A 194 15.45 -10.81 16.74
CA LEU A 194 14.24 -11.29 17.41
C LEU A 194 13.43 -12.27 16.54
N CYS A 195 13.49 -12.08 15.22
CA CYS A 195 12.78 -12.86 14.21
C CYS A 195 13.55 -14.09 13.70
N GLN A 196 14.68 -14.44 14.31
CA GLN A 196 15.36 -15.71 14.10
C GLN A 196 14.68 -16.87 14.84
#